data_AF-A0A3B9G496-F1
#
_entry.id   AF-A0A3B9G496-F1
#
_cell.length_a   1.000
_cell.length_b   1.000
_cell.length_c   1.000
_cell.angle_alpha   90.00
_cell.angle_beta   90.00
_cell.angle_gamma   90.00
#
_symmetry.space_group_name_H-M   'P 1'
#
loop_
_entity.id
_entity.type
_entity.pdbx_description
1 polymer ?
#
loop_
_entity_poly.entity_id
_entity_poly.type
_entity_poly.pdbx_seq_one_letter_code
_entity_poly.pdbx_strand_id
1 'polypeptide(L)'
;MITGCQAPAKAEKELPLPELESGMRGELGIDKNINEATIDEYLSREDSVYRDMRMLKDEANYEAIGGDSYLSGYVDGFEVVPYPYLCNVVGLPEEVGDSYTGKTLFTIGKEGSLWENYEESMDILEYYFPKDKTIFLMCGGGGYAGMTKHLLVSLGWDENKIYNTGGYWYYEGKNKVEVKREENGKVYYDFYKVPYHYIDFDSLHPMRDEDPFALPTEEPVSEVVPESEHLTSIADGKELNKLIDEGSRFVLYVYLPGCTSCASFKPVIEAVAESGQADFRQVSYTDLKDVETPVTSIVEYTPSVFVFEGGEVKAYLDPVSDEDLPYYKTAEAFSEWLSQYIDIDVVTSDAVNENTDCDDSCSVEMTFDN
;
A
#
# COMPACT_ATOMS: atom_id res chain seq x y z
N MET A 1 9.67 47.78 32.34
CA MET A 1 10.03 46.79 31.29
C MET A 1 10.05 45.44 31.98
N ILE A 2 9.08 44.58 31.69
CA ILE A 2 9.05 43.22 32.19
C ILE A 2 9.70 42.37 31.10
N THR A 3 10.96 42.04 31.29
CA THR A 3 11.70 41.10 30.44
C THR A 3 11.16 39.71 30.75
N GLY A 4 10.42 39.14 29.81
CA GLY A 4 9.88 37.78 29.93
C GLY A 4 11.00 36.75 29.93
N CYS A 5 10.97 35.84 30.90
CA CYS A 5 11.74 34.59 30.85
C CYS A 5 11.27 33.77 29.65
N GLN A 6 12.11 33.63 28.63
CA GLN A 6 12.00 32.52 27.69
C GLN A 6 12.36 31.24 28.45
N ALA A 7 11.46 30.25 28.42
CA ALA A 7 11.79 28.89 28.83
C ALA A 7 12.94 28.39 27.93
N PRO A 8 13.89 27.59 28.45
CA PRO A 8 14.95 27.03 27.62
C PRO A 8 14.32 26.17 26.52
N ALA A 9 14.76 26.38 25.28
CA ALA A 9 14.39 25.53 24.15
C ALA A 9 14.70 24.08 24.51
N LYS A 10 13.69 23.21 24.42
CA LYS A 10 13.86 21.77 24.63
C LYS A 10 14.81 21.28 23.55
N ALA A 11 15.97 20.77 23.94
CA ALA A 11 16.93 20.23 22.97
C ALA A 11 16.24 19.13 22.14
N GLU A 12 16.24 19.31 20.82
CA GLU A 12 15.66 18.35 19.90
C GLU A 12 16.45 17.03 19.95
N LYS A 13 15.73 15.89 19.92
CA LYS A 13 16.37 14.57 19.88
C LYS A 13 17.14 14.44 18.57
N GLU A 14 18.35 13.89 18.60
CA GLU A 14 19.10 13.64 17.38
C GLU A 14 18.35 12.62 16.49
N LEU A 15 18.31 12.88 15.18
CA LEU A 15 17.67 12.00 14.22
C LEU A 15 18.66 10.93 13.76
N PRO A 16 18.32 9.62 13.84
CA PRO A 16 19.09 8.59 13.16
C PRO A 16 19.04 8.81 11.65
N LEU A 17 20.09 8.43 10.92
CA LEU A 17 20.06 8.46 9.46
C LEU A 17 18.95 7.54 8.93
N PRO A 18 18.30 7.90 7.80
CA PRO A 18 17.32 7.01 7.20
C PRO A 18 17.93 5.66 6.81
N GLU A 19 17.21 4.58 7.11
CA GLU A 19 17.56 3.21 6.76
C GLU A 19 16.27 2.47 6.38
N LEU A 20 16.28 1.70 5.30
CA LEU A 20 15.10 0.96 4.88
C LEU A 20 14.78 -0.17 5.87
N GLU A 21 13.49 -0.37 6.11
CA GLU A 21 12.97 -1.58 6.76
C GLU A 21 13.21 -2.82 5.87
N SER A 22 13.12 -4.01 6.45
CA SER A 22 13.16 -5.28 5.70
C SER A 22 11.81 -5.63 5.04
N GLY A 23 11.86 -6.62 4.15
CA GLY A 23 10.69 -7.23 3.52
C GLY A 23 9.88 -6.27 2.65
N MET A 24 8.57 -6.51 2.57
CA MET A 24 7.66 -5.70 1.73
C MET A 24 7.56 -4.24 2.22
N ARG A 25 7.82 -3.98 3.50
CA ARG A 25 7.84 -2.61 4.04
C ARG A 25 9.03 -1.81 3.49
N GLY A 26 10.19 -2.46 3.36
CA GLY A 26 11.37 -1.90 2.70
C GLY A 26 11.12 -1.51 1.25
N GLU A 27 10.37 -2.32 0.50
CA GLU A 27 10.00 -2.02 -0.90
C GLU A 27 9.11 -0.78 -1.02
N LEU A 28 8.30 -0.48 -0.01
CA LEU A 28 7.53 0.77 0.07
C LEU A 28 8.39 1.97 0.49
N GLY A 29 9.68 1.76 0.75
CA GLY A 29 10.61 2.79 1.18
C GLY A 29 10.47 3.19 2.64
N ILE A 30 9.77 2.39 3.47
CA ILE A 30 9.52 2.70 4.87
C ILE A 30 10.83 2.67 5.66
N ASP A 31 10.99 3.66 6.54
CA ASP A 31 12.17 3.79 7.38
C ASP A 31 12.11 2.84 8.57
N LYS A 32 13.22 2.18 8.86
CA LYS A 32 13.40 1.25 9.98
C LYS A 32 13.48 1.94 11.33
N ASN A 33 14.03 3.14 11.38
CA ASN A 33 14.34 3.83 12.62
C ASN A 33 13.19 4.78 13.05
N ILE A 34 12.55 5.44 12.09
CA ILE A 34 11.45 6.38 12.29
C ILE A 34 10.23 5.95 11.47
N ASN A 35 9.34 5.20 12.10
CA ASN A 35 8.12 4.64 11.52
C ASN A 35 6.90 4.91 12.40
N GLU A 36 5.76 4.31 12.09
CA GLU A 36 4.50 4.50 12.81
C GLU A 36 4.60 4.16 14.30
N ALA A 37 5.52 3.27 14.70
CA ALA A 37 5.73 2.90 16.09
C ALA A 37 6.56 3.94 16.86
N THR A 38 7.43 4.69 16.18
CA THR A 38 8.42 5.58 16.83
C THR A 38 8.23 7.06 16.52
N ILE A 39 7.40 7.42 15.55
CA ILE A 39 7.21 8.82 15.09
C ILE A 39 6.80 9.77 16.21
N ASP A 40 6.06 9.29 17.22
CA ASP A 40 5.65 10.07 18.41
C ASP A 40 6.82 10.69 19.19
N GLU A 41 8.02 10.11 19.08
CA GLU A 41 9.23 10.62 19.73
C GLU A 41 9.84 11.82 18.99
N TYR A 42 9.45 12.03 17.74
CA TYR A 42 10.06 12.99 16.82
C TYR A 42 9.08 14.05 16.30
N LEU A 43 7.83 14.09 16.79
CA LEU A 43 6.86 15.13 16.44
C LEU A 43 7.22 16.51 17.02
N SER A 44 6.66 17.56 16.41
CA SER A 44 6.78 18.96 16.88
C SER A 44 8.20 19.54 16.90
N ARG A 45 9.08 19.08 16.00
CA ARG A 45 10.40 19.70 15.79
C ARG A 45 10.25 20.97 14.94
N GLU A 46 11.05 21.99 15.24
CA GLU A 46 11.02 23.25 14.49
C GLU A 46 11.76 23.14 13.14
N ASP A 47 12.74 22.24 13.07
CA ASP A 47 13.57 21.98 11.89
C ASP A 47 12.91 21.05 10.86
N SER A 48 11.67 20.62 11.09
CA SER A 48 11.02 19.56 10.32
C SER A 48 9.65 19.98 9.77
N VAL A 49 9.16 19.21 8.79
CA VAL A 49 7.77 19.20 8.32
C VAL A 49 7.24 17.77 8.30
N TYR A 50 5.93 17.62 8.49
CA TYR A 50 5.23 16.34 8.56
C TYR A 50 4.09 16.37 7.55
N ARG A 51 4.07 15.38 6.64
CA ARG A 51 3.19 15.38 5.46
C ARG A 51 2.49 14.05 5.33
N ASP A 52 1.17 14.11 5.33
CA ASP A 52 0.32 12.96 5.03
C ASP A 52 -0.07 13.04 3.55
N MET A 53 0.32 12.02 2.80
CA MET A 53 0.28 12.06 1.34
C MET A 53 -1.08 11.64 0.75
N ARG A 54 -2.09 11.44 1.60
CA ARG A 54 -3.44 10.99 1.20
C ARG A 54 -4.34 12.14 0.76
N MET A 55 -5.54 11.79 0.28
CA MET A 55 -6.64 12.72 -0.02
C MET A 55 -7.71 12.66 1.08
N LEU A 56 -8.54 13.71 1.21
CA LEU A 56 -9.73 13.63 2.09
C LEU A 56 -10.68 12.54 1.62
N LYS A 57 -10.92 12.52 0.31
CA LYS A 57 -11.57 11.44 -0.40
C LYS A 57 -10.72 11.16 -1.62
N ASP A 58 -10.22 9.93 -1.70
CA ASP A 58 -9.50 9.46 -2.86
C ASP A 58 -10.45 9.30 -4.05
N GLU A 59 -9.99 9.70 -5.22
CA GLU A 59 -10.75 9.55 -6.46
C GLU A 59 -10.66 8.13 -6.99
N ALA A 60 -9.66 7.36 -6.54
CA ALA A 60 -9.49 5.99 -6.98
C ALA A 60 -10.46 5.01 -6.35
N ASN A 61 -10.74 3.93 -7.08
CA ASN A 61 -11.70 2.89 -6.70
C ASN A 61 -11.13 1.92 -5.66
N TYR A 62 -10.77 2.43 -4.49
CA TYR A 62 -10.26 1.63 -3.37
C TYR A 62 -11.28 0.59 -2.89
N GLU A 63 -12.58 0.85 -3.10
CA GLU A 63 -13.65 -0.09 -2.80
C GLU A 63 -13.52 -1.41 -3.58
N ALA A 64 -12.88 -1.41 -4.76
CA ALA A 64 -12.60 -2.63 -5.53
C ALA A 64 -11.67 -3.61 -4.80
N ILE A 65 -10.81 -3.10 -3.91
CA ILE A 65 -9.91 -3.90 -3.08
C ILE A 65 -10.33 -3.91 -1.60
N GLY A 66 -11.61 -3.63 -1.34
CA GLY A 66 -12.22 -3.59 -0.01
C GLY A 66 -11.83 -2.37 0.85
N GLY A 67 -11.11 -1.41 0.30
CA GLY A 67 -10.68 -0.21 1.01
C GLY A 67 -11.78 0.83 1.19
N ASP A 68 -11.51 1.80 2.07
CA ASP A 68 -12.29 3.03 2.24
C ASP A 68 -11.51 4.19 1.62
N SER A 69 -12.06 4.82 0.58
CA SER A 69 -11.43 5.97 -0.10
C SER A 69 -11.36 7.24 0.77
N TYR A 70 -12.06 7.26 1.91
CA TYR A 70 -12.14 8.44 2.77
C TYR A 70 -11.05 8.41 3.86
N LEU A 71 -10.44 9.57 4.11
CA LEU A 71 -9.47 9.75 5.18
C LEU A 71 -10.12 9.49 6.54
N SER A 72 -9.81 8.33 7.13
CA SER A 72 -10.41 7.89 8.40
C SER A 72 -9.78 8.55 9.63
N GLY A 73 -8.57 9.07 9.49
CA GLY A 73 -7.84 9.81 10.53
C GLY A 73 -6.42 10.16 10.11
N TYR A 74 -5.71 10.86 10.97
CA TYR A 74 -4.33 11.32 10.75
C TYR A 74 -3.58 11.42 12.09
N VAL A 75 -2.27 11.67 12.03
CA VAL A 75 -1.43 11.91 13.22
C VAL A 75 -1.35 13.41 13.48
N ASP A 76 -1.67 13.86 14.71
CA ASP A 76 -1.55 15.27 15.07
C ASP A 76 -0.13 15.78 14.84
N GLY A 77 -0.01 16.95 14.20
CA GLY A 77 1.25 17.49 13.68
C GLY A 77 1.51 17.20 12.20
N PHE A 78 0.88 16.20 11.59
CA PHE A 78 0.91 15.99 10.14
C PHE A 78 -0.10 16.90 9.43
N GLU A 79 0.31 17.44 8.29
CA GLU A 79 -0.55 18.18 7.37
C GLU A 79 -0.75 17.38 6.08
N VAL A 80 -1.97 17.33 5.58
CA VAL A 80 -2.31 16.55 4.38
C VAL A 80 -1.91 17.31 3.12
N VAL A 81 -1.02 16.72 2.32
CA VAL A 81 -0.59 17.19 0.99
C VAL A 81 -0.75 16.01 0.03
N PRO A 82 -1.81 15.95 -0.78
CA PRO A 82 -2.09 14.75 -1.56
C PRO A 82 -1.04 14.44 -2.63
N TYR A 83 -0.42 13.26 -2.57
CA TYR A 83 0.49 12.79 -3.63
C TYR A 83 -0.19 12.71 -5.01
N PRO A 84 -1.45 12.25 -5.16
CA PRO A 84 -2.11 12.24 -6.46
C PRO A 84 -2.24 13.61 -7.12
N TYR A 85 -2.05 14.72 -6.40
CA TYR A 85 -1.96 16.07 -6.98
C TYR A 85 -0.52 16.51 -7.25
N LEU A 86 0.47 15.86 -6.64
CA LEU A 86 1.88 16.12 -6.93
C LEU A 86 2.32 15.40 -8.20
N CYS A 87 2.02 14.11 -8.32
CA CYS A 87 2.48 13.29 -9.44
C CYS A 87 1.52 12.15 -9.75
N ASN A 88 1.55 11.65 -10.99
CA ASN A 88 0.78 10.48 -11.37
C ASN A 88 1.18 9.25 -10.53
N VAL A 89 0.18 8.45 -10.19
CA VAL A 89 0.34 7.25 -9.37
C VAL A 89 0.76 6.08 -10.26
N VAL A 90 1.76 5.32 -9.82
CA VAL A 90 2.30 4.15 -10.53
C VAL A 90 2.44 2.98 -9.57
N GLY A 91 2.40 1.75 -10.08
CA GLY A 91 2.65 0.53 -9.28
C GLY A 91 1.50 0.12 -8.36
N LEU A 92 0.28 0.60 -8.61
CA LEU A 92 -0.94 0.09 -7.98
C LEU A 92 -1.60 -1.00 -8.86
N PRO A 93 -2.44 -1.87 -8.28
CA PRO A 93 -3.33 -2.74 -9.05
C PRO A 93 -4.14 -1.93 -10.07
N GLU A 94 -4.37 -2.49 -11.25
CA GLU A 94 -5.00 -1.82 -12.40
C GLU A 94 -6.35 -1.20 -12.02
N GLU A 95 -7.15 -1.91 -11.23
CA GLU A 95 -8.49 -1.51 -10.80
C GLU A 95 -8.51 -0.24 -9.95
N VAL A 96 -7.38 0.07 -9.31
CA VAL A 96 -7.18 1.28 -8.50
C VAL A 96 -6.34 2.30 -9.28
N GLY A 97 -5.23 1.88 -9.88
CA GLY A 97 -4.29 2.74 -10.59
C GLY A 97 -4.91 3.47 -11.79
N ASP A 98 -5.73 2.78 -12.58
CA ASP A 98 -6.27 3.33 -13.82
C ASP A 98 -7.37 4.37 -13.59
N SER A 99 -7.89 4.45 -12.37
CA SER A 99 -8.88 5.46 -11.99
C SER A 99 -8.29 6.85 -11.72
N TYR A 100 -6.95 6.99 -11.60
CA TYR A 100 -6.31 8.30 -11.50
C TYR A 100 -6.25 9.01 -12.84
N THR A 101 -7.14 9.98 -13.03
CA THR A 101 -7.23 10.81 -14.25
C THR A 101 -7.12 12.31 -13.96
N GLY A 102 -6.85 12.67 -12.69
CA GLY A 102 -6.79 14.05 -12.22
C GLY A 102 -5.54 14.81 -12.66
N LYS A 103 -5.59 16.15 -12.53
CA LYS A 103 -4.45 17.04 -12.79
C LYS A 103 -3.35 16.83 -11.74
N THR A 104 -2.09 16.87 -12.18
CA THR A 104 -0.91 16.73 -11.31
C THR A 104 0.12 17.83 -11.56
N LEU A 105 0.92 18.21 -10.57
CA LEU A 105 2.01 19.17 -10.75
C LEU A 105 3.16 18.61 -11.61
N PHE A 106 3.41 17.31 -11.49
CA PHE A 106 4.46 16.60 -12.21
C PHE A 106 3.91 15.34 -12.87
N THR A 107 4.63 14.87 -13.89
CA THR A 107 4.38 13.57 -14.50
C THR A 107 5.68 12.79 -14.61
N ILE A 108 5.66 11.53 -14.16
CA ILE A 108 6.70 10.52 -14.38
C ILE A 108 6.26 9.60 -15.50
N GLY A 109 7.07 9.53 -16.55
CA GLY A 109 6.84 8.64 -17.70
C GLY A 109 7.30 7.22 -17.43
N LYS A 110 6.94 6.30 -18.33
CA LYS A 110 7.29 4.87 -18.25
C LYS A 110 8.81 4.60 -18.16
N GLU A 111 9.62 5.50 -18.70
CA GLU A 111 11.09 5.42 -18.65
C GLU A 111 11.72 6.17 -17.45
N GLY A 112 10.90 6.64 -16.49
CA GLY A 112 11.36 7.39 -15.31
C GLY A 112 11.70 8.86 -15.58
N SER A 113 11.44 9.35 -16.80
CA SER A 113 11.59 10.78 -17.12
C SER A 113 10.51 11.60 -16.39
N LEU A 114 10.92 12.71 -15.78
CA LEU A 114 10.06 13.58 -14.98
C LEU A 114 9.82 14.91 -15.70
N TRP A 115 8.58 15.37 -15.73
CA TRP A 115 8.19 16.65 -16.32
C TRP A 115 7.34 17.48 -15.37
N GLU A 116 7.60 18.78 -15.36
CA GLU A 116 6.72 19.79 -14.76
C GLU A 116 5.53 20.06 -15.69
N ASN A 117 4.32 20.08 -15.12
CA ASN A 117 3.10 20.37 -15.87
C ASN A 117 2.70 21.85 -15.83
N TYR A 118 3.15 22.60 -14.82
CA TYR A 118 2.83 24.01 -14.61
C TYR A 118 4.08 24.83 -14.28
N GLU A 119 4.08 26.12 -14.63
CA GLU A 119 5.19 27.03 -14.34
C GLU A 119 5.47 27.12 -12.82
N GLU A 120 4.43 26.96 -12.00
CA GLU A 120 4.50 27.01 -10.53
C GLU A 120 4.82 25.66 -9.87
N SER A 121 4.95 24.56 -10.62
CA SER A 121 5.07 23.21 -10.06
C SER A 121 6.20 23.09 -9.03
N MET A 122 7.39 23.60 -9.36
CA MET A 122 8.54 23.58 -8.46
C MET A 122 8.37 24.51 -7.25
N ASP A 123 7.81 25.70 -7.44
CA ASP A 123 7.57 26.65 -6.34
C ASP A 123 6.59 26.08 -5.31
N ILE A 124 5.52 25.43 -5.78
CA ILE A 124 4.53 24.77 -4.92
C ILE A 124 5.16 23.58 -4.19
N LEU A 125 5.98 22.78 -4.88
CA LEU A 125 6.66 21.65 -4.26
C LEU A 125 7.65 22.12 -3.18
N GLU A 126 8.47 23.14 -3.44
CA GLU A 126 9.40 23.69 -2.45
C GLU A 126 8.69 24.36 -1.27
N TYR A 127 7.50 24.94 -1.48
CA TYR A 127 6.66 25.46 -0.40
C TYR A 127 6.21 24.36 0.56
N TYR A 128 5.69 23.25 0.04
CA TYR A 128 5.23 22.13 0.87
C TYR A 128 6.37 21.29 1.44
N PHE A 129 7.49 21.19 0.71
CA PHE A 129 8.65 20.38 1.04
C PHE A 129 9.94 21.23 1.03
N PRO A 130 10.20 22.06 2.05
CA PRO A 130 11.38 22.91 2.08
C PRO A 130 12.69 22.11 2.12
N LYS A 131 13.63 22.40 1.21
CA LYS A 131 14.92 21.68 1.07
C LYS A 131 15.84 21.80 2.29
N ASP A 132 15.67 22.84 3.10
CA ASP A 132 16.49 23.09 4.28
C ASP A 132 16.02 22.29 5.51
N LYS A 133 14.78 21.80 5.50
CA LYS A 133 14.16 21.05 6.60
C LYS A 133 14.27 19.53 6.45
N THR A 134 14.06 18.83 7.55
CA THR A 134 13.76 17.39 7.54
C THR A 134 12.29 17.17 7.17
N ILE A 135 12.00 16.14 6.39
CA ILE A 135 10.66 15.82 5.88
C ILE A 135 10.25 14.44 6.38
N PHE A 136 9.14 14.37 7.10
CA PHE A 136 8.48 13.12 7.49
C PHE A 136 7.25 12.91 6.62
N LEU A 137 7.17 11.78 5.95
CA LEU A 137 6.11 11.41 5.01
C LEU A 137 5.33 10.22 5.57
N MET A 138 4.01 10.29 5.56
CA MET A 138 3.12 9.19 5.94
C MET A 138 2.04 9.02 4.87
N CYS A 139 1.48 7.82 4.73
CA CYS A 139 0.18 7.67 4.06
C CYS A 139 -0.65 6.56 4.72
N GLY A 140 -1.61 5.93 4.01
CA GLY A 140 -2.44 4.86 4.56
C GLY A 140 -1.63 3.61 4.91
N GLY A 141 -0.92 3.06 3.90
CA GLY A 141 -0.08 1.87 4.02
C GLY A 141 1.42 2.08 3.75
N GLY A 142 1.88 3.32 3.55
CA GLY A 142 3.28 3.69 3.27
C GLY A 142 3.63 3.95 1.79
N GLY A 143 2.82 3.48 0.83
CA GLY A 143 3.09 3.60 -0.62
C GLY A 143 3.26 5.02 -1.15
N TYR A 144 2.25 5.91 -1.01
CA TYR A 144 2.40 7.31 -1.46
C TYR A 144 3.55 8.06 -0.80
N ALA A 145 3.87 7.76 0.46
CA ALA A 145 5.02 8.35 1.13
C ALA A 145 6.32 7.93 0.44
N GLY A 146 6.44 6.66 0.04
CA GLY A 146 7.54 6.15 -0.79
C GLY A 146 7.61 6.83 -2.17
N MET A 147 6.49 6.93 -2.89
CA MET A 147 6.42 7.61 -4.18
C MET A 147 6.81 9.09 -4.08
N THR A 148 6.36 9.77 -3.02
CA THR A 148 6.71 11.16 -2.74
C THR A 148 8.20 11.30 -2.46
N LYS A 149 8.79 10.43 -1.64
CA LYS A 149 10.23 10.41 -1.39
C LYS A 149 11.01 10.25 -2.70
N HIS A 150 10.59 9.32 -3.56
CA HIS A 150 11.20 9.10 -4.86
C HIS A 150 11.13 10.34 -5.76
N LEU A 151 9.97 11.01 -5.83
CA LEU A 151 9.80 12.27 -6.55
C LEU A 151 10.77 13.36 -6.06
N LEU A 152 10.80 13.60 -4.74
CA LEU A 152 11.63 14.63 -4.13
C LEU A 152 13.13 14.37 -4.36
N VAL A 153 13.59 13.14 -4.16
CA VAL A 153 15.00 12.76 -4.38
C VAL A 153 15.37 12.91 -5.85
N SER A 154 14.49 12.51 -6.77
CA SER A 154 14.69 12.68 -8.22
C SER A 154 14.81 14.14 -8.64
N LEU A 155 14.19 15.06 -7.88
CA LEU A 155 14.26 16.51 -8.05
C LEU A 155 15.39 17.19 -7.24
N GLY A 156 16.23 16.41 -6.56
CA GLY A 156 17.45 16.89 -5.90
C GLY A 156 17.31 17.24 -4.41
N TRP A 157 16.27 16.76 -3.72
CA TRP A 157 16.25 16.80 -2.26
C TRP A 157 17.25 15.81 -1.67
N ASP A 158 17.77 16.13 -0.48
CA ASP A 158 18.67 15.24 0.25
C ASP A 158 17.90 14.04 0.82
N GLU A 159 18.17 12.86 0.29
CA GLU A 159 17.55 11.60 0.73
C GLU A 159 17.73 11.34 2.23
N ASN A 160 18.85 11.80 2.82
CA ASN A 160 19.13 11.61 4.25
C ASN A 160 18.28 12.50 5.17
N LYS A 161 17.46 13.38 4.58
CA LYS A 161 16.52 14.24 5.29
C LYS A 161 15.06 13.86 5.06
N ILE A 162 14.78 12.75 4.38
CA ILE A 162 13.43 12.31 4.06
C ILE A 162 13.16 10.93 4.65
N TYR A 163 12.19 10.87 5.56
CA TYR A 163 11.76 9.65 6.24
C TYR A 163 10.36 9.28 5.76
N ASN A 164 10.18 8.07 5.26
CA ASN A 164 8.85 7.49 5.12
C ASN A 164 8.51 6.80 6.43
N THR A 165 7.58 7.38 7.18
CA THR A 165 7.20 6.91 8.51
C THR A 165 6.14 5.81 8.48
N GLY A 166 5.86 5.22 7.32
CA GLY A 166 4.95 4.10 7.17
C GLY A 166 3.47 4.48 7.04
N GLY A 167 2.61 3.57 7.50
CA GLY A 167 1.17 3.60 7.28
C GLY A 167 0.37 4.01 8.51
N TYR A 168 -0.49 5.02 8.38
CA TYR A 168 -1.45 5.42 9.40
C TYR A 168 -2.37 4.26 9.84
N TRP A 169 -2.66 3.30 8.95
CA TRP A 169 -3.49 2.15 9.29
C TRP A 169 -2.86 1.24 10.36
N TYR A 170 -1.54 1.30 10.54
CA TYR A 170 -0.80 0.56 11.57
C TYR A 170 -0.40 1.44 12.77
N TYR A 171 -0.80 2.72 12.77
CA TYR A 171 -0.44 3.66 13.82
C TYR A 171 -1.34 3.55 15.05
N GLU A 172 -0.72 3.22 16.19
CA GLU A 172 -1.36 3.11 17.51
C GLU A 172 -0.78 4.10 18.54
N GLY A 173 -0.06 5.12 18.07
CA GLY A 173 0.50 6.15 18.93
C GLY A 173 -0.54 7.10 19.53
N LYS A 174 -0.11 7.91 20.49
CA LYS A 174 -1.01 8.75 21.31
C LYS A 174 -1.52 10.01 20.59
N ASN A 175 -0.91 10.37 19.46
CA ASN A 175 -1.28 11.54 18.67
C ASN A 175 -2.29 11.18 17.55
N LYS A 176 -2.98 10.05 17.67
CA LYS A 176 -4.01 9.60 16.74
C LYS A 176 -5.20 10.55 16.77
N VAL A 177 -5.61 11.04 15.60
CA VAL A 177 -6.82 11.87 15.43
C VAL A 177 -7.79 11.14 14.52
N GLU A 178 -8.94 10.77 15.08
CA GLU A 178 -10.04 10.16 14.33
C GLU A 178 -10.85 11.22 13.59
N VAL A 179 -11.05 10.99 12.29
CA VAL A 179 -11.86 11.83 11.40
C VAL A 179 -13.19 11.14 11.09
N LYS A 180 -13.16 9.81 10.93
CA LYS A 180 -14.36 8.98 10.76
C LYS A 180 -15.04 8.76 12.12
N ARG A 181 -16.33 9.03 12.19
CA ARG A 181 -17.18 8.72 13.35
C ARG A 181 -18.48 8.06 12.91
N GLU A 182 -18.98 7.14 13.73
CA GLU A 182 -20.26 6.50 13.52
C GLU A 182 -21.25 6.89 14.62
N GLU A 183 -22.40 7.43 14.22
CA GLU A 183 -23.46 7.84 15.15
C GLU A 183 -24.82 7.37 14.63
N ASN A 184 -25.54 6.59 15.44
CA ASN A 184 -26.87 6.07 15.11
C ASN A 184 -26.92 5.33 13.76
N GLY A 185 -25.89 4.53 13.46
CA GLY A 185 -25.77 3.77 12.20
C GLY A 185 -25.49 4.63 10.97
N LYS A 186 -25.02 5.86 11.16
CA LYS A 186 -24.56 6.75 10.08
C LYS A 186 -23.09 7.07 10.25
N VAL A 187 -22.36 7.01 9.16
CA VAL A 187 -20.95 7.38 9.10
C VAL A 187 -20.83 8.85 8.73
N TYR A 188 -19.97 9.57 9.46
CA TYR A 188 -19.62 10.96 9.21
C TYR A 188 -18.09 11.10 9.16
N TYR A 189 -17.63 12.06 8.36
CA TYR A 189 -16.21 12.41 8.28
C TYR A 189 -16.04 13.87 8.66
N ASP A 190 -15.32 14.12 9.74
CA ASP A 190 -15.07 15.46 10.28
C ASP A 190 -13.91 16.15 9.54
N PHE A 191 -13.97 16.21 8.21
CA PHE A 191 -12.89 16.78 7.37
C PHE A 191 -12.54 18.23 7.70
N TYR A 192 -13.45 18.98 8.31
CA TYR A 192 -13.19 20.34 8.79
C TYR A 192 -12.10 20.44 9.86
N LYS A 193 -11.70 19.31 10.49
CA LYS A 193 -10.60 19.23 11.45
C LYS A 193 -9.25 18.99 10.79
N VAL A 194 -9.24 18.53 9.54
CA VAL A 194 -8.03 18.05 8.87
C VAL A 194 -7.22 19.26 8.37
N PRO A 195 -5.94 19.39 8.76
CA PRO A 195 -5.04 20.40 8.20
C PRO A 195 -4.68 20.03 6.76
N TYR A 196 -5.52 20.44 5.82
CA TYR A 196 -5.44 20.03 4.41
C TYR A 196 -4.91 21.17 3.52
N HIS A 197 -3.92 20.85 2.69
CA HIS A 197 -3.39 21.75 1.69
C HIS A 197 -4.04 21.49 0.34
N TYR A 198 -4.83 22.46 -0.11
CA TYR A 198 -5.50 22.43 -1.41
C TYR A 198 -4.64 23.10 -2.49
N ILE A 199 -4.53 22.46 -3.65
CA ILE A 199 -3.88 23.03 -4.84
C ILE A 199 -4.97 23.44 -5.82
N ASP A 200 -5.06 24.75 -6.10
CA ASP A 200 -5.99 25.29 -7.08
C ASP A 200 -5.39 25.24 -8.49
N PHE A 201 -5.55 24.10 -9.14
CA PHE A 201 -5.04 23.88 -10.50
C PHE A 201 -5.65 24.82 -11.56
N ASP A 202 -6.80 25.44 -11.30
CA ASP A 202 -7.43 26.35 -12.26
C ASP A 202 -6.76 27.73 -12.26
N SER A 203 -5.92 28.00 -11.25
CA SER A 203 -5.12 29.22 -11.14
C SER A 203 -3.69 29.12 -11.69
N LEU A 204 -3.24 27.90 -12.01
CA LEU A 204 -1.87 27.62 -12.46
C LEU A 204 -1.70 27.82 -13.97
N HIS A 205 -0.45 28.03 -14.41
CA HIS A 205 -0.13 28.24 -15.83
C HIS A 205 0.45 26.96 -16.44
N PRO A 206 -0.30 26.25 -17.30
CA PRO A 206 0.18 25.03 -17.93
C PRO A 206 1.40 25.30 -18.81
N MET A 207 2.44 24.48 -18.69
CA MET A 207 3.63 24.57 -19.56
C MET A 207 3.42 23.88 -20.91
N ARG A 208 2.31 23.14 -21.06
CA ARG A 208 1.93 22.39 -22.26
C ARG A 208 0.42 22.52 -22.48
N ASP A 209 0.00 22.67 -23.74
CA ASP A 209 -1.42 22.83 -24.10
C ASP A 209 -2.24 21.54 -23.93
N GLU A 210 -1.58 20.37 -23.88
CA GLU A 210 -2.17 19.06 -23.65
C GLU A 210 -1.34 18.31 -22.61
N ASP A 211 -1.99 17.55 -21.72
CA ASP A 211 -1.31 16.57 -20.87
C ASP A 211 -0.77 15.45 -21.79
N PRO A 212 0.56 15.34 -21.97
CA PRO A 212 1.13 14.35 -22.87
C PRO A 212 0.99 12.91 -22.36
N PHE A 213 0.44 12.73 -21.14
CA PHE A 213 0.20 11.46 -20.50
C PHE A 213 -1.22 11.37 -19.94
N ALA A 214 -2.18 12.15 -20.46
CA ALA A 214 -3.57 11.77 -20.39
C ALA A 214 -3.63 10.33 -20.91
N LEU A 215 -3.75 9.37 -19.99
CA LEU A 215 -3.83 7.97 -20.35
C LEU A 215 -4.94 7.87 -21.40
N PRO A 216 -4.74 7.14 -22.50
CA PRO A 216 -5.83 6.93 -23.43
C PRO A 216 -7.02 6.46 -22.60
N THR A 217 -8.17 7.14 -22.77
CA THR A 217 -9.44 6.73 -22.19
C THR A 217 -9.85 5.43 -22.87
N GLU A 218 -9.17 4.34 -22.57
CA GLU A 218 -9.79 3.03 -22.68
C GLU A 218 -10.68 2.95 -21.45
N GLU A 219 -11.98 2.75 -21.68
CA GLU A 219 -12.89 2.54 -20.57
C GLU A 219 -12.37 1.38 -19.74
N PRO A 220 -12.29 1.51 -18.40
CA PRO A 220 -11.86 0.41 -17.57
C PRO A 220 -12.76 -0.78 -17.89
N VAL A 221 -12.16 -1.84 -18.41
CA VAL A 221 -12.84 -3.12 -18.51
C VAL A 221 -12.91 -3.61 -17.07
N SER A 222 -14.01 -3.28 -16.39
CA SER A 222 -14.29 -3.85 -15.08
C SER A 222 -14.64 -5.32 -15.29
N GLU A 223 -13.63 -6.16 -15.43
CA GLU A 223 -13.81 -7.57 -15.13
C GLU A 223 -14.00 -7.64 -13.62
N VAL A 224 -15.24 -7.90 -13.23
CA VAL A 224 -15.55 -8.31 -11.87
C VAL A 224 -14.82 -9.64 -11.69
N VAL A 225 -13.65 -9.59 -11.06
CA VAL A 225 -12.92 -10.80 -10.66
C VAL A 225 -13.91 -11.61 -9.81
N PRO A 226 -14.33 -12.81 -10.25
CA PRO A 226 -15.21 -13.63 -9.45
C PRO A 226 -14.51 -13.93 -8.12
N GLU A 227 -15.25 -13.92 -7.01
CA GLU A 227 -14.73 -14.47 -5.76
C GLU A 227 -14.19 -15.88 -6.06
N SER A 228 -12.90 -16.10 -5.79
CA SER A 228 -12.28 -17.41 -5.96
C SER A 228 -13.05 -18.43 -5.11
N GLU A 229 -13.67 -19.42 -5.77
CA GLU A 229 -14.36 -20.52 -5.06
C GLU A 229 -13.40 -21.32 -4.16
N HIS A 230 -12.08 -21.17 -4.37
CA HIS A 230 -11.03 -21.93 -3.71
C HIS A 230 -10.37 -21.22 -2.52
N LEU A 231 -10.64 -19.92 -2.30
CA LEU A 231 -10.15 -19.16 -1.14
C LEU A 231 -11.32 -18.81 -0.22
N THR A 232 -11.63 -19.69 0.73
CA THR A 232 -12.84 -19.52 1.56
C THR A 232 -12.66 -18.47 2.66
N SER A 233 -13.59 -17.53 2.76
CA SER A 233 -13.59 -16.51 3.81
C SER A 233 -13.96 -17.06 5.20
N ILE A 234 -13.20 -16.64 6.20
CA ILE A 234 -13.52 -16.79 7.63
C ILE A 234 -14.15 -15.47 8.10
N ALA A 235 -15.26 -15.54 8.81
CA ALA A 235 -16.04 -14.36 9.20
C ALA A 235 -15.40 -13.56 10.35
N ASP A 236 -14.81 -14.23 11.34
CA ASP A 236 -14.23 -13.59 12.52
C ASP A 236 -13.20 -14.49 13.25
N GLY A 237 -12.55 -13.94 14.27
CA GLY A 237 -11.60 -14.69 15.09
C GLY A 237 -12.19 -15.88 15.86
N LYS A 238 -13.51 -15.95 16.10
CA LYS A 238 -14.13 -17.10 16.77
C LYS A 238 -14.23 -18.28 15.83
N GLU A 239 -14.60 -18.04 14.58
CA GLU A 239 -14.59 -19.06 13.54
C GLU A 239 -13.17 -19.58 13.29
N LEU A 240 -12.17 -18.69 13.23
CA LEU A 240 -10.77 -19.10 13.14
C LEU A 240 -10.35 -20.01 14.30
N ASN A 241 -10.61 -19.60 15.54
CA ASN A 241 -10.25 -20.41 16.72
C ASN A 241 -10.92 -21.78 16.70
N LYS A 242 -12.18 -21.85 16.24
CA LYS A 242 -12.87 -23.13 16.09
C LYS A 242 -12.17 -24.06 15.08
N LEU A 243 -11.75 -23.53 13.92
CA LEU A 243 -11.01 -24.32 12.92
C LEU A 243 -9.67 -24.83 13.46
N ILE A 244 -8.98 -23.99 14.24
CA ILE A 244 -7.72 -24.36 14.92
C ILE A 244 -7.99 -25.46 15.96
N ASP A 245 -8.98 -25.29 16.84
CA ASP A 245 -9.34 -26.23 17.90
C ASP A 245 -9.79 -27.61 17.36
N GLU A 246 -10.41 -27.65 16.18
CA GLU A 246 -10.77 -28.88 15.48
C GLU A 246 -9.55 -29.65 14.96
N GLY A 247 -8.37 -29.02 14.95
CA GLY A 247 -7.11 -29.63 14.49
C GLY A 247 -6.99 -29.70 12.97
N SER A 248 -7.81 -28.95 12.23
CA SER A 248 -7.83 -28.92 10.78
C SER A 248 -6.49 -28.46 10.21
N ARG A 249 -6.11 -29.02 9.06
CA ARG A 249 -4.95 -28.54 8.28
C ARG A 249 -5.44 -27.59 7.20
N PHE A 250 -4.97 -26.35 7.22
CA PHE A 250 -5.36 -25.32 6.26
C PHE A 250 -4.28 -24.25 6.13
N VAL A 251 -4.29 -23.54 5.00
CA VAL A 251 -3.48 -22.35 4.74
C VAL A 251 -4.34 -21.13 5.02
N LEU A 252 -3.87 -20.21 5.86
CA LEU A 252 -4.58 -18.99 6.21
C LEU A 252 -3.90 -17.77 5.60
N TYR A 253 -4.63 -17.04 4.78
CA TYR A 253 -4.28 -15.72 4.29
C TYR A 253 -4.88 -14.63 5.18
N VAL A 254 -4.04 -13.78 5.76
CA VAL A 254 -4.45 -12.62 6.55
C VAL A 254 -4.18 -11.36 5.76
N TYR A 255 -5.22 -10.59 5.49
CA TYR A 255 -5.14 -9.37 4.67
C TYR A 255 -5.76 -8.17 5.37
N LEU A 256 -5.48 -6.97 4.86
CA LEU A 256 -6.16 -5.76 5.29
C LEU A 256 -6.93 -5.16 4.09
N PRO A 257 -8.23 -4.84 4.22
CA PRO A 257 -8.95 -4.21 3.12
C PRO A 257 -8.34 -2.85 2.74
N GLY A 258 -8.17 -2.58 1.45
CA GLY A 258 -7.48 -1.39 0.95
C GLY A 258 -5.94 -1.45 0.93
N CYS A 259 -5.35 -2.53 1.44
CA CYS A 259 -3.90 -2.76 1.39
C CYS A 259 -3.45 -3.09 -0.03
N THR A 260 -2.59 -2.26 -0.60
CA THR A 260 -2.08 -2.41 -1.97
C THR A 260 -1.21 -3.66 -2.11
N SER A 261 -0.32 -3.94 -1.16
CA SER A 261 0.50 -5.16 -1.16
C SER A 261 -0.35 -6.43 -1.08
N CYS A 262 -1.46 -6.37 -0.34
CA CYS A 262 -2.42 -7.45 -0.21
C CYS A 262 -3.18 -7.67 -1.53
N ALA A 263 -3.57 -6.59 -2.22
CA ALA A 263 -4.19 -6.66 -3.54
C ALA A 263 -3.22 -7.22 -4.59
N SER A 264 -1.93 -6.83 -4.55
CA SER A 264 -0.91 -7.39 -5.45
C SER A 264 -0.60 -8.86 -5.17
N PHE A 265 -0.65 -9.30 -3.91
CA PHE A 265 -0.40 -10.70 -3.55
C PHE A 265 -1.63 -11.61 -3.75
N LYS A 266 -2.85 -11.05 -3.74
CA LYS A 266 -4.09 -11.83 -3.85
C LYS A 266 -4.12 -12.74 -5.11
N PRO A 267 -3.79 -12.28 -6.32
CA PRO A 267 -3.72 -13.16 -7.50
C PRO A 267 -2.68 -14.29 -7.36
N VAL A 268 -1.59 -14.06 -6.63
CA VAL A 268 -0.53 -15.07 -6.40
C VAL A 268 -1.06 -16.23 -5.56
N ILE A 269 -1.74 -15.93 -4.44
CA ILE A 269 -2.30 -16.96 -3.57
C ILE A 269 -3.53 -17.63 -4.19
N GLU A 270 -4.36 -16.90 -4.92
CA GLU A 270 -5.53 -17.45 -5.62
C GLU A 270 -5.10 -18.46 -6.70
N ALA A 271 -4.07 -18.16 -7.50
CA ALA A 271 -3.54 -19.09 -8.49
C ALA A 271 -3.07 -20.43 -7.88
N VAL A 272 -2.53 -20.41 -6.66
CA VAL A 272 -2.16 -21.64 -5.95
C VAL A 272 -3.38 -22.33 -5.32
N ALA A 273 -4.33 -21.56 -4.79
CA ALA A 273 -5.58 -22.10 -4.24
C ALA A 273 -6.42 -22.83 -5.30
N GLU A 274 -6.48 -22.30 -6.52
CA GLU A 274 -7.18 -22.88 -7.68
C GLU A 274 -6.67 -24.26 -8.07
N SER A 275 -5.42 -24.61 -7.72
CA SER A 275 -4.92 -25.97 -7.93
C SER A 275 -5.70 -27.03 -7.12
N GLY A 276 -6.45 -26.62 -6.09
CA GLY A 276 -7.29 -27.50 -5.27
C GLY A 276 -6.50 -28.46 -4.39
N GLN A 277 -5.20 -28.25 -4.24
CA GLN A 277 -4.29 -29.17 -3.53
C GLN A 277 -4.27 -28.96 -2.01
N ALA A 278 -4.80 -27.84 -1.52
CA ALA A 278 -4.88 -27.53 -0.10
C ALA A 278 -6.16 -26.77 0.25
N ASP A 279 -6.52 -26.78 1.54
CA ASP A 279 -7.62 -25.96 2.06
C ASP A 279 -7.12 -24.53 2.33
N PHE A 280 -7.47 -23.59 1.45
CA PHE A 280 -7.11 -22.19 1.59
C PHE A 280 -8.26 -21.40 2.22
N ARG A 281 -7.92 -20.65 3.28
CA ARG A 281 -8.81 -19.75 4.00
C ARG A 281 -8.28 -18.33 3.97
N GLN A 282 -9.16 -17.35 4.03
CA GLN A 282 -8.79 -15.94 4.17
C GLN A 282 -9.55 -15.24 5.29
N VAL A 283 -8.94 -14.24 5.91
CA VAL A 283 -9.58 -13.41 6.94
C VAL A 283 -9.01 -12.00 6.93
N SER A 284 -9.87 -10.99 7.13
CA SER A 284 -9.39 -9.63 7.35
C SER A 284 -8.76 -9.51 8.73
N TYR A 285 -7.61 -8.85 8.82
CA TYR A 285 -6.98 -8.49 10.09
C TYR A 285 -7.92 -7.65 10.98
N THR A 286 -8.78 -6.82 10.39
CA THR A 286 -9.77 -6.03 11.15
C THR A 286 -10.79 -6.89 11.87
N ASP A 287 -11.08 -8.08 11.34
CA ASP A 287 -12.07 -9.01 11.88
C ASP A 287 -11.45 -9.93 12.95
N LEU A 288 -10.12 -9.91 13.07
CA LEU A 288 -9.37 -10.58 14.12
C LEU A 288 -9.07 -9.70 15.33
N LYS A 289 -8.96 -8.37 15.15
CA LYS A 289 -8.38 -7.44 16.15
C LYS A 289 -9.02 -7.49 17.55
N ASP A 290 -10.29 -7.87 17.65
CA ASP A 290 -11.06 -7.87 18.90
C ASP A 290 -11.14 -9.27 19.55
N VAL A 291 -10.47 -10.27 18.98
CA VAL A 291 -10.46 -11.65 19.44
C VAL A 291 -9.03 -12.16 19.52
N GLU A 292 -8.62 -12.65 20.70
CA GLU A 292 -7.32 -13.29 20.85
C GLU A 292 -7.28 -14.60 20.05
N THR A 293 -6.35 -14.68 19.12
CA THR A 293 -6.06 -15.86 18.30
C THR A 293 -4.54 -16.08 18.27
N PRO A 294 -4.06 -17.29 17.95
CA PRO A 294 -2.63 -17.52 17.72
C PRO A 294 -2.02 -16.60 16.63
N VAL A 295 -2.86 -16.10 15.72
CA VAL A 295 -2.48 -15.20 14.63
C VAL A 295 -2.27 -13.77 15.13
N THR A 296 -3.17 -13.23 15.95
CA THR A 296 -3.12 -11.83 16.41
C THR A 296 -1.91 -11.51 17.29
N SER A 297 -1.27 -12.52 17.90
CA SER A 297 -0.02 -12.35 18.64
C SER A 297 1.24 -12.35 17.77
N ILE A 298 1.12 -12.74 16.50
CA ILE A 298 2.24 -12.89 15.55
C ILE A 298 2.14 -11.82 14.46
N VAL A 299 0.95 -11.57 13.93
CA VAL A 299 0.75 -10.65 12.82
C VAL A 299 0.86 -9.20 13.29
N GLU A 300 1.97 -8.58 12.90
CA GLU A 300 2.16 -7.13 12.99
C GLU A 300 1.71 -6.43 11.69
N TYR A 301 1.92 -7.07 10.53
CA TYR A 301 1.66 -6.47 9.23
C TYR A 301 1.02 -7.46 8.23
N THR A 302 0.35 -6.90 7.23
CA THR A 302 -0.32 -7.66 6.15
C THR A 302 0.32 -7.35 4.79
N PRO A 303 0.31 -8.29 3.81
CA PRO A 303 -0.29 -9.63 3.88
C PRO A 303 0.56 -10.64 4.66
N SER A 304 -0.09 -11.52 5.42
CA SER A 304 0.57 -12.59 6.19
C SER A 304 -0.03 -13.96 5.81
N VAL A 305 0.79 -15.02 5.73
CA VAL A 305 0.31 -16.37 5.43
C VAL A 305 0.74 -17.36 6.50
N PHE A 306 -0.18 -18.21 6.95
CA PHE A 306 0.09 -19.26 7.93
C PHE A 306 -0.26 -20.63 7.38
N VAL A 307 0.50 -21.65 7.79
CA VAL A 307 0.12 -23.06 7.64
C VAL A 307 -0.27 -23.59 9.00
N PHE A 308 -1.53 -23.98 9.17
CA PHE A 308 -2.03 -24.63 10.37
C PHE A 308 -2.10 -26.13 10.19
N GLU A 309 -1.76 -26.87 11.25
CA GLU A 309 -2.00 -28.32 11.32
C GLU A 309 -2.10 -28.77 12.79
N GLY A 310 -3.13 -29.55 13.11
CA GLY A 310 -3.25 -30.15 14.44
C GLY A 310 -3.40 -29.12 15.57
N GLY A 311 -3.95 -27.94 15.26
CA GLY A 311 -4.15 -26.84 16.20
C GLY A 311 -2.92 -25.95 16.44
N GLU A 312 -1.86 -26.14 15.67
CA GLU A 312 -0.62 -25.38 15.80
C GLU A 312 -0.24 -24.68 14.48
N VAL A 313 0.49 -23.57 14.58
CA VAL A 313 1.17 -22.93 13.46
C VAL A 313 2.39 -23.77 13.08
N LYS A 314 2.43 -24.30 11.86
CA LYS A 314 3.56 -25.05 11.30
C LYS A 314 4.52 -24.18 10.51
N ALA A 315 4.00 -23.16 9.84
CA ALA A 315 4.79 -22.19 9.10
C ALA A 315 4.12 -20.83 9.12
N TYR A 316 4.93 -19.79 9.01
CA TYR A 316 4.53 -18.40 8.87
C TYR A 316 5.36 -17.80 7.75
N LEU A 317 4.70 -17.23 6.74
CA LEU A 317 5.34 -16.40 5.74
C LEU A 317 5.26 -14.96 6.24
N ASP A 318 6.41 -14.39 6.55
CA ASP A 318 6.53 -13.11 7.23
C ASP A 318 6.71 -11.97 6.21
N PRO A 319 5.78 -10.99 6.14
CA PRO A 319 5.89 -9.86 5.22
C PRO A 319 7.06 -8.92 5.52
N VAL A 320 7.64 -8.98 6.72
CA VAL A 320 8.79 -8.14 7.10
C VAL A 320 10.13 -8.84 6.96
N SER A 321 10.15 -10.12 6.58
CA SER A 321 11.38 -10.89 6.37
C SER A 321 11.91 -10.71 4.95
N ASP A 322 13.18 -10.34 4.83
CA ASP A 322 13.89 -10.31 3.54
C ASP A 322 14.03 -11.72 2.93
N GLU A 323 14.07 -12.76 3.77
CA GLU A 323 14.17 -14.15 3.32
C GLU A 323 12.85 -14.64 2.70
N ASP A 324 11.71 -14.15 3.19
CA ASP A 324 10.38 -14.55 2.72
C ASP A 324 9.86 -13.71 1.55
N LEU A 325 10.42 -12.51 1.35
CA LEU A 325 10.00 -11.56 0.33
C LEU A 325 9.83 -12.17 -1.09
N PRO A 326 10.72 -13.05 -1.59
CA PRO A 326 10.57 -13.66 -2.91
C PRO A 326 9.28 -14.47 -3.07
N TYR A 327 8.77 -15.07 -1.99
CA TYR A 327 7.59 -15.93 -2.02
C TYR A 327 6.27 -15.15 -2.13
N TYR A 328 6.29 -13.82 -1.98
CA TYR A 328 5.16 -12.94 -2.24
C TYR A 328 5.02 -12.52 -3.71
N LYS A 329 5.96 -12.91 -4.58
CA LYS A 329 6.07 -12.33 -5.94
C LYS A 329 5.37 -13.12 -7.02
N THR A 330 5.40 -14.45 -6.94
CA THR A 330 4.86 -15.32 -8.00
C THR A 330 4.20 -16.56 -7.40
N ALA A 331 3.22 -17.13 -8.12
CA ALA A 331 2.56 -18.37 -7.73
C ALA A 331 3.55 -19.54 -7.62
N GLU A 332 4.53 -19.58 -8.50
CA GLU A 332 5.62 -20.56 -8.47
C GLU A 332 6.39 -20.46 -7.14
N ALA A 333 6.95 -19.29 -6.82
CA ALA A 333 7.72 -19.10 -5.58
C ALA A 333 6.85 -19.38 -4.34
N PHE A 334 5.60 -18.90 -4.32
CA PHE A 334 4.69 -19.16 -3.20
C PHE A 334 4.42 -20.66 -3.02
N SER A 335 4.17 -21.40 -4.11
CA SER A 335 3.94 -22.84 -4.07
C SER A 335 5.20 -23.63 -3.69
N GLU A 336 6.39 -23.18 -4.09
CA GLU A 336 7.67 -23.75 -3.64
C GLU A 336 7.84 -23.61 -2.12
N TRP A 337 7.57 -22.44 -1.56
CA TRP A 337 7.59 -22.25 -0.11
C TRP A 337 6.60 -23.17 0.59
N LEU A 338 5.37 -23.24 0.09
CA LEU A 338 4.28 -24.00 0.69
C LEU A 338 4.54 -25.54 0.63
N SER A 339 5.16 -26.02 -0.45
CA SER A 339 5.53 -27.44 -0.64
C SER A 339 6.49 -28.00 0.44
N GLN A 340 7.15 -27.11 1.20
CA GLN A 340 8.02 -27.51 2.31
C GLN A 340 7.23 -27.99 3.53
N TYR A 341 5.95 -27.64 3.61
CA TYR A 341 5.10 -27.86 4.78
C TYR A 341 3.87 -28.71 4.48
N ILE A 342 3.38 -28.68 3.24
CA ILE A 342 2.24 -29.49 2.78
C ILE A 342 2.58 -30.19 1.46
N ASP A 343 1.96 -31.35 1.24
CA ASP A 343 2.16 -32.16 0.04
C ASP A 343 1.36 -31.55 -1.12
N ILE A 344 2.01 -30.66 -1.88
CA ILE A 344 1.46 -30.01 -3.07
C ILE A 344 2.52 -29.98 -4.18
N ASP A 345 2.07 -30.02 -5.43
CA ASP A 345 2.87 -29.76 -6.61
C ASP A 345 3.08 -28.25 -6.80
N VAL A 346 4.29 -27.87 -7.24
CA VAL A 346 4.65 -26.49 -7.58
C VAL A 346 3.83 -26.02 -8.78
N VAL A 347 3.23 -24.84 -8.65
CA VAL A 347 2.40 -24.22 -9.70
C VAL A 347 3.28 -23.39 -10.62
N THR A 348 3.63 -23.92 -11.78
CA THR A 348 4.38 -23.20 -12.82
C THR A 348 3.42 -22.38 -13.70
N SER A 349 3.79 -21.15 -14.06
CA SER A 349 2.91 -20.16 -14.73
C SER A 349 2.54 -20.44 -16.19
N ASP A 350 2.35 -21.70 -16.59
CA ASP A 350 1.87 -22.07 -17.93
C ASP A 350 0.33 -22.28 -17.98
N ALA A 351 -0.39 -22.15 -16.86
CA ALA A 351 -1.79 -22.54 -16.75
C ALA A 351 -2.83 -21.40 -16.81
N VAL A 352 -2.49 -20.21 -17.36
CA VAL A 352 -3.46 -19.10 -17.54
C VAL A 352 -3.74 -18.79 -19.03
N ASN A 353 -3.27 -19.61 -19.97
CA ASN A 353 -3.56 -19.43 -21.40
C ASN A 353 -3.84 -20.74 -22.12
N GLU A 354 -4.93 -21.43 -21.79
CA GLU A 354 -5.56 -22.35 -22.74
C GLU A 354 -7.08 -22.18 -22.73
N ASN A 355 -7.58 -21.29 -23.59
CA ASN A 355 -8.81 -21.60 -24.32
C ASN A 355 -8.91 -20.88 -25.67
N THR A 356 -9.48 -21.60 -26.64
CA THR A 356 -9.61 -21.36 -28.09
C THR A 356 -8.34 -21.64 -28.91
N ASP A 357 -8.29 -22.57 -29.86
CA ASP A 357 -9.35 -23.29 -30.56
C ASP A 357 -8.83 -24.66 -31.03
N CYS A 358 -9.72 -25.66 -30.95
CA CYS A 358 -9.65 -26.79 -31.86
C CYS A 358 -9.99 -26.29 -33.27
N ASP A 359 -9.11 -26.49 -34.24
CA ASP A 359 -9.56 -27.01 -35.53
C ASP A 359 -8.43 -27.75 -36.25
N ASP A 360 -8.65 -29.06 -36.36
CA ASP A 360 -7.98 -29.94 -37.29
C ASP A 360 -8.32 -29.50 -38.74
N SER A 361 -7.32 -29.63 -39.62
CA SER A 361 -7.40 -29.57 -41.09
C SER A 361 -7.04 -28.25 -41.78
N CYS A 362 -5.80 -28.17 -42.29
CA CYS A 362 -5.55 -28.21 -43.74
C CYS A 362 -4.05 -28.25 -44.01
N SER A 363 -3.61 -29.43 -44.47
CA SER A 363 -2.38 -29.62 -45.22
C SER A 363 -2.35 -28.74 -46.47
N VAL A 364 -1.34 -27.88 -46.61
CA VAL A 364 -0.84 -27.43 -47.91
C VAL A 364 0.69 -27.39 -47.86
N GLU A 365 1.29 -28.29 -48.63
CA GLU A 365 2.72 -28.32 -48.95
C GLU A 365 3.13 -27.02 -49.65
N MET A 366 4.20 -26.37 -49.19
CA MET A 366 4.92 -25.38 -49.99
C MET A 366 6.27 -25.96 -50.41
N THR A 367 6.31 -26.43 -51.66
CA THR A 367 7.53 -26.72 -52.41
C THR A 367 8.28 -25.42 -52.68
N PHE A 368 9.57 -25.40 -52.34
CA PHE A 368 10.52 -24.41 -52.84
C PHE A 368 10.98 -24.84 -54.24
N ASP A 369 10.83 -23.97 -55.23
CA ASP A 369 11.65 -24.00 -56.45
C ASP A 369 11.91 -22.57 -56.96
N ASN A 370 13.20 -22.22 -56.91
CA ASN A 370 13.95 -21.07 -57.46
C ASN A 370 13.61 -19.62 -57.05
#